data_AF-A0A7N4NVI5-F1
#
_entry.id   AF-A0A7N4NVI5-F1
#
_cell.length_a   1.000
_cell.length_b   1.000
_cell.length_c   1.000
_cell.angle_alpha   90.00
_cell.angle_beta   90.00
_cell.angle_gamma   90.00
#
_symmetry.space_group_name_H-M   'P 1'
#
loop_
_entity.id
_entity.type
_entity.pdbx_description
1 polymer ?
#
loop_
_entity_poly.entity_id
_entity_poly.type
_entity_poly.pdbx_seq_one_letter_code
_entity_poly.pdbx_strand_id
1 'polypeptide(L)'
;MDNFLIQVTGKKRVVLFSPRDAQYLYLSGTKSEVLNLDNPDLNKYPLFFKARRFECVLEAGDVLFIPALWFHNVISEEFGVGVNVFWKHLSSECYDKTDTYGNKDPTAASRAIQILDRALKTLEVLPEEYRDFYARRMVLRIQDKAFSSNYE
;
A
#
# COMPACT_ATOMS: atom_id res chain seq x y z
N MET A 1 -5.20 1.58 8.85
CA MET A 1 -5.38 1.17 10.26
C MET A 1 -4.44 0.01 10.53
N ASP A 2 -4.00 -0.19 11.77
CA ASP A 2 -3.35 -1.46 12.17
C ASP A 2 -4.43 -2.56 12.22
N ASN A 3 -4.05 -3.82 12.00
CA ASN A 3 -4.97 -4.95 11.94
C ASN A 3 -4.44 -6.20 12.66
N PHE A 4 -5.32 -6.90 13.35
CA PHE A 4 -5.14 -8.29 13.72
C PHE A 4 -6.06 -9.17 12.90
N LEU A 5 -5.48 -10.07 12.09
CA LEU A 5 -6.20 -11.13 11.40
C LEU A 5 -6.16 -12.39 12.26
N ILE A 6 -7.30 -12.75 12.83
CA ILE A 6 -7.50 -13.91 13.70
C ILE A 6 -8.13 -15.03 12.88
N GLN A 7 -7.41 -16.13 12.71
CA GLN A 7 -7.92 -17.30 12.01
C GLN A 7 -8.64 -18.22 13.00
N VAL A 8 -9.97 -18.19 13.02
CA VAL A 8 -10.77 -18.94 14.01
C VAL A 8 -10.86 -20.41 13.64
N THR A 9 -11.11 -20.71 12.36
CA THR A 9 -11.19 -22.07 11.82
C THR A 9 -10.59 -22.16 10.42
N GLY A 10 -10.14 -23.34 10.02
CA GLY A 10 -9.56 -23.61 8.70
C GLY A 10 -8.20 -22.96 8.49
N LYS A 11 -7.63 -23.19 7.30
CA LYS A 11 -6.28 -22.77 6.93
C LYS A 11 -6.27 -21.63 5.92
N LYS A 12 -5.43 -20.62 6.16
CA LYS A 12 -5.31 -19.42 5.31
C LYS A 12 -3.86 -19.04 5.04
N ARG A 13 -3.48 -18.98 3.77
CA ARG A 13 -2.20 -18.47 3.33
C ARG A 13 -2.26 -16.95 3.20
N VAL A 14 -1.27 -16.26 3.75
CA VAL A 14 -1.16 -14.80 3.70
C VAL A 14 0.21 -14.40 3.16
N VAL A 15 0.19 -13.60 2.10
CA VAL A 15 1.39 -13.00 1.50
C VAL A 15 1.38 -11.51 1.78
N LEU A 16 2.48 -10.96 2.29
CA LEU A 16 2.62 -9.54 2.59
C LEU A 16 3.77 -8.91 1.80
N PHE A 17 3.64 -7.61 1.56
CA PHE A 17 4.70 -6.78 0.98
C PHE A 17 4.89 -5.52 1.82
N SER A 18 6.15 -5.06 1.87
CA SER A 18 6.51 -3.83 2.58
C SER A 18 5.75 -2.64 2.00
N PRO A 19 5.34 -1.65 2.82
CA PRO A 19 4.81 -0.38 2.32
C PRO A 19 5.75 0.31 1.31
N ARG A 20 7.08 0.10 1.43
CA ARG A 20 8.09 0.65 0.52
C ARG A 20 8.10 -0.01 -0.86
N ASP A 21 7.50 -1.19 -1.00
CA ASP A 21 7.40 -1.88 -2.29
C ASP A 21 6.24 -1.35 -3.14
N ALA A 22 5.52 -0.31 -2.69
CA ALA A 22 4.41 0.31 -3.42
C ALA A 22 4.70 0.56 -4.93
N GLN A 23 5.93 1.00 -5.25
CA GLN A 23 6.37 1.24 -6.64
C GLN A 23 6.48 -0.03 -7.51
N TYR A 24 6.57 -1.21 -6.89
CA TYR A 24 6.67 -2.50 -7.58
C TYR A 24 5.32 -3.20 -7.70
N LEU A 25 4.30 -2.74 -6.98
CA LEU A 25 3.00 -3.40 -6.86
C LEU A 25 1.93 -2.89 -7.82
N TYR A 26 2.22 -1.90 -8.68
CA TYR A 26 1.28 -1.38 -9.69
C TYR A 26 -0.08 -1.04 -9.07
N LEU A 27 -0.07 -0.05 -8.19
CA LEU A 27 -1.24 0.30 -7.38
C LEU A 27 -2.24 1.16 -8.18
N SER A 28 -3.51 0.79 -8.09
CA SER A 28 -4.66 1.62 -8.47
C SER A 28 -5.50 1.89 -7.22
N GLY A 29 -5.32 3.06 -6.61
CA GLY A 29 -5.84 3.35 -5.27
C GLY A 29 -5.15 2.47 -4.23
N THR A 30 -5.93 1.74 -3.43
CA THR A 30 -5.41 0.85 -2.37
C THR A 30 -5.19 -0.60 -2.84
N LYS A 31 -5.38 -0.90 -4.13
CA LYS A 31 -5.31 -2.26 -4.69
C LYS A 31 -4.16 -2.40 -5.67
N SER A 32 -3.51 -3.56 -5.69
CA SER A 32 -2.56 -3.93 -6.74
C SER A 32 -3.31 -4.48 -7.95
N GLU A 33 -2.79 -4.20 -9.15
CA GLU A 33 -3.26 -4.81 -10.40
C GLU A 33 -2.75 -6.25 -10.61
N VAL A 34 -1.74 -6.70 -9.84
CA VAL A 34 -1.15 -8.04 -9.99
C VAL A 34 -2.02 -9.07 -9.26
N LEU A 35 -2.86 -9.78 -10.01
CA LEU A 35 -3.84 -10.72 -9.43
C LEU A 35 -3.25 -12.07 -9.04
N ASN A 36 -2.37 -12.64 -9.89
CA ASN A 36 -1.72 -13.91 -9.62
C ASN A 36 -0.30 -13.66 -9.10
N LEU A 37 -0.11 -13.82 -7.79
CA LEU A 37 1.19 -13.60 -7.14
C LEU A 37 2.17 -14.75 -7.34
N ASP A 38 1.67 -15.97 -7.58
CA ASP A 38 2.49 -17.17 -7.71
C ASP A 38 2.99 -17.38 -9.15
N ASN A 39 2.28 -16.83 -10.14
CA ASN A 39 2.71 -16.76 -11.52
C ASN A 39 2.32 -15.39 -12.15
N PRO A 40 3.05 -14.31 -11.82
CA PRO A 40 2.74 -12.97 -12.32
C PRO A 40 3.10 -12.83 -13.81
N ASP A 41 2.29 -12.09 -14.56
CA ASP A 41 2.64 -11.70 -15.94
C ASP A 41 3.72 -10.60 -15.91
N LEU A 42 4.99 -11.02 -16.00
CA LEU A 42 6.14 -10.12 -15.98
C LEU A 42 6.29 -9.28 -17.26
N ASN A 43 5.57 -9.61 -18.35
CA ASN A 43 5.55 -8.73 -19.52
C ASN A 43 4.70 -7.49 -19.23
N LYS A 44 3.59 -7.66 -18.49
CA LYS A 44 2.72 -6.56 -18.07
C LYS A 44 3.22 -5.84 -16.82
N TYR A 45 3.79 -6.59 -15.87
CA TYR A 45 4.21 -6.09 -14.56
C TYR A 45 5.71 -6.33 -14.28
N PRO A 46 6.62 -5.82 -15.14
CA PRO A 46 8.04 -6.13 -15.07
C PRO A 46 8.75 -5.68 -13.79
N LEU A 47 8.19 -4.77 -12.99
CA LEU A 47 8.79 -4.36 -11.72
C LEU A 47 8.39 -5.24 -10.54
N PHE A 48 7.36 -6.08 -10.70
CA PHE A 48 6.79 -6.86 -9.60
C PHE A 48 7.80 -7.87 -9.03
N PHE A 49 8.74 -8.38 -9.84
CA PHE A 49 9.80 -9.27 -9.35
C PHE A 49 10.72 -8.63 -8.30
N LYS A 50 10.75 -7.29 -8.21
CA LYS A 50 11.54 -6.56 -7.21
C LYS A 50 10.84 -6.45 -5.85
N ALA A 51 9.53 -6.73 -5.80
CA ALA A 51 8.77 -6.71 -4.56
C ALA A 51 9.19 -7.87 -3.65
N ARG A 52 9.54 -7.58 -2.40
CA ARG A 52 9.93 -8.62 -1.45
C ARG A 52 8.70 -9.20 -0.78
N ARG A 53 8.39 -10.45 -1.12
CA ARG A 53 7.32 -11.25 -0.53
C ARG A 53 7.69 -11.75 0.86
N PHE A 54 6.81 -11.53 1.82
CA PHE A 54 6.77 -12.23 3.11
C PHE A 54 5.57 -13.16 3.11
N GLU A 55 5.69 -14.34 3.69
CA GLU A 55 4.62 -15.34 3.62
C GLU A 55 4.50 -16.11 4.91
N CYS A 56 3.26 -16.34 5.32
CA CYS A 56 2.90 -17.23 6.41
C CYS A 56 1.62 -17.97 6.07
N VAL A 57 1.40 -19.08 6.76
CA VAL A 57 0.14 -19.82 6.74
C VAL A 57 -0.42 -19.80 8.15
N LEU A 58 -1.68 -19.37 8.26
CA LEU A 58 -2.41 -19.30 9.51
C LEU A 58 -3.24 -20.58 9.65
N GLU A 59 -3.01 -21.29 10.73
CA GLU A 59 -3.83 -22.40 11.18
C GLU A 59 -4.92 -21.89 12.14
N ALA A 60 -5.87 -22.76 12.49
CA ALA A 60 -6.93 -22.40 13.43
C ALA A 60 -6.34 -22.05 14.82
N GLY A 61 -6.66 -20.85 15.30
CA GLY A 61 -6.13 -20.27 16.55
C GLY A 61 -5.03 -19.24 16.34
N ASP A 62 -4.42 -19.18 15.15
CA ASP A 62 -3.34 -18.23 14.87
C ASP A 62 -3.86 -16.79 14.72
N VAL A 63 -3.00 -15.84 15.10
CA VAL A 63 -3.24 -14.41 14.95
C VAL A 63 -2.07 -13.76 14.23
N LEU A 64 -2.36 -13.11 13.11
CA LEU A 64 -1.39 -12.32 12.36
C LEU A 64 -1.57 -10.83 12.64
N PHE A 65 -0.50 -10.19 13.10
CA PHE A 65 -0.43 -8.74 13.11
C PHE A 65 -0.07 -8.21 11.71
N ILE A 66 -0.86 -7.28 11.20
CA ILE A 66 -0.60 -6.57 9.95
C ILE A 66 -0.54 -5.07 10.28
N PRO A 67 0.67 -4.49 10.33
CA PRO A 67 0.80 -3.06 10.58
C PRO A 67 0.13 -2.25 9.46
N ALA A 68 -0.33 -1.05 9.78
CA ALA A 68 -0.90 -0.14 8.79
C ALA A 68 0.03 0.01 7.58
N LEU A 69 -0.57 0.17 6.39
CA LEU A 69 0.10 0.31 5.09
C LEU A 69 0.68 -0.99 4.49
N TRP A 70 0.76 -2.09 5.25
CA TRP A 70 1.26 -3.34 4.70
C TRP A 70 0.27 -3.94 3.70
N PHE A 71 0.73 -4.14 2.48
CA PHE A 71 -0.02 -4.85 1.45
C PHE A 71 -0.12 -6.31 1.83
N HIS A 72 -1.28 -6.91 1.64
CA HIS A 72 -1.48 -8.32 1.90
C HIS A 72 -2.46 -8.94 0.91
N ASN A 73 -2.20 -10.20 0.57
CA ASN A 73 -3.08 -11.06 -0.21
C ASN A 73 -3.37 -12.31 0.62
N VAL A 74 -4.63 -12.74 0.62
CA VAL A 74 -5.09 -13.89 1.40
C VAL A 74 -5.71 -14.93 0.48
N ILE A 75 -5.35 -16.18 0.67
CA ILE A 75 -5.98 -17.33 0.01
C ILE A 75 -6.45 -18.30 1.09
N SER A 76 -7.73 -18.64 1.06
CA SER A 76 -8.27 -19.71 1.90
C SER A 76 -7.88 -21.05 1.28
N GLU A 77 -7.03 -21.81 1.96
CA GLU A 77 -6.63 -23.15 1.51
C GLU A 77 -7.68 -24.19 1.90
N GLU A 78 -8.39 -23.91 2.99
CA GLU A 78 -9.54 -24.69 3.45
C GLU A 78 -10.74 -23.76 3.72
N PHE A 79 -11.93 -24.34 3.89
CA PHE A 79 -13.07 -23.60 4.41
C PHE A 79 -12.79 -23.18 5.86
N GLY A 80 -13.04 -21.90 6.17
CA GLY A 80 -12.72 -21.35 7.48
C GLY A 80 -13.36 -20.00 7.74
N VAL A 81 -13.43 -19.63 9.01
CA VAL A 81 -13.91 -18.33 9.47
C VAL A 81 -12.73 -17.57 10.09
N GLY A 82 -12.56 -16.31 9.69
CA GLY A 82 -11.58 -15.41 10.27
C GLY A 82 -12.20 -14.08 10.67
N VAL A 83 -11.64 -13.45 11.69
CA VAL A 83 -12.08 -12.16 12.21
C VAL A 83 -10.92 -11.18 12.12
N ASN A 84 -11.19 -9.96 11.63
CA ASN A 84 -10.21 -8.88 11.58
C ASN A 84 -10.59 -7.81 12.60
N VAL A 85 -9.62 -7.27 13.33
CA VAL A 85 -9.81 -6.17 14.27
C VAL A 85 -8.90 -5.02 13.88
N PHE A 86 -9.50 -3.92 13.42
CA PHE A 86 -8.77 -2.71 13.06
C PHE A 86 -8.75 -1.70 14.21
N TRP A 87 -7.61 -1.04 14.41
CA TRP A 87 -7.49 0.09 15.35
C TRP A 87 -6.60 1.21 14.81
N LYS A 88 -6.72 2.37 15.46
CA LYS A 88 -5.97 3.58 15.09
C LYS A 88 -4.58 3.52 15.69
N HIS A 89 -3.56 3.59 14.83
CA HIS A 89 -2.17 3.73 15.23
C HIS A 89 -1.83 5.19 15.60
N LEU A 90 -2.36 6.12 14.80
CA LEU A 90 -2.18 7.56 14.99
C LEU A 90 -3.29 8.13 15.88
N SER A 91 -3.16 9.41 16.23
CA SER A 91 -4.23 10.13 16.91
C SER A 91 -5.49 10.21 16.05
N SER A 92 -6.66 10.22 16.70
CA SER A 92 -7.95 10.04 16.03
C SER A 92 -8.28 11.11 15.00
N GLU A 93 -7.76 12.31 15.19
CA GLU A 93 -7.90 13.49 14.33
C GLU A 93 -7.14 13.37 13.01
N CYS A 94 -6.16 12.47 12.90
CA CYS A 94 -5.44 12.24 11.66
C CYS A 94 -6.29 11.52 10.61
N TYR A 95 -7.33 10.79 11.03
CA TYR A 95 -8.16 9.96 10.15
C TYR A 95 -9.38 10.71 9.61
N ASP A 96 -9.82 10.34 8.41
CA ASP A 96 -11.06 10.86 7.84
C ASP A 96 -12.27 10.35 8.64
N LYS A 97 -13.11 11.28 9.13
CA LYS A 97 -14.31 10.96 9.92
C LYS A 97 -15.39 10.24 9.13
N THR A 98 -15.34 10.31 7.82
CA THR A 98 -16.27 9.66 6.89
C THR A 98 -15.77 8.27 6.46
N ASP A 99 -14.60 7.83 6.91
CA ASP A 99 -14.08 6.51 6.63
C ASP A 99 -14.64 5.47 7.61
N THR A 100 -15.62 4.72 7.14
CA THR A 100 -16.21 3.61 7.91
C THR A 100 -15.47 2.29 7.70
N TYR A 101 -14.55 2.21 6.73
CA TYR A 101 -13.86 0.95 6.39
C TYR A 101 -12.41 0.93 6.90
N GLY A 102 -11.75 2.08 6.99
CA GLY A 102 -10.33 2.19 7.32
C GLY A 102 -9.41 2.20 6.09
N ASN A 103 -9.96 2.49 4.91
CA ASN A 103 -9.25 2.53 3.61
C ASN A 103 -8.94 3.93 3.12
N LYS A 104 -9.56 4.98 3.68
CA LYS A 104 -9.25 6.34 3.24
C LYS A 104 -7.92 6.77 3.81
N ASP A 105 -7.20 7.56 3.03
CA ASP A 105 -5.93 8.11 3.47
C ASP A 105 -6.13 9.05 4.68
N PRO A 106 -5.14 9.14 5.58
CA PRO A 106 -5.12 10.17 6.61
C PRO A 106 -5.32 11.56 5.98
N THR A 107 -6.03 12.44 6.68
CA THR A 107 -6.46 13.75 6.15
C THR A 107 -5.29 14.60 5.64
N ALA A 108 -4.13 14.51 6.30
CA ALA A 108 -2.90 15.16 5.89
C ALA A 108 -2.38 14.65 4.53
N ALA A 109 -2.44 13.34 4.30
CA ALA A 109 -2.02 12.71 3.05
C ALA A 109 -2.98 13.08 1.90
N SER A 110 -4.29 12.97 2.13
CA SER A 110 -5.32 13.40 1.17
C SER A 110 -5.13 14.87 0.75
N ARG A 111 -4.86 15.76 1.72
CA ARG A 111 -4.61 17.18 1.43
C ARG A 111 -3.30 17.39 0.66
N ALA A 112 -2.25 16.66 1.01
CA ALA A 112 -0.97 16.74 0.31
C ALA A 112 -1.09 16.32 -1.16
N ILE A 113 -1.83 15.23 -1.44
CA ILE A 113 -2.11 14.76 -2.79
C ILE A 113 -2.90 15.82 -3.58
N GLN A 114 -3.94 16.42 -3.00
CA GLN A 114 -4.69 17.50 -3.66
C GLN A 114 -3.82 18.73 -3.98
N ILE A 115 -2.85 19.05 -3.13
CA ILE A 115 -1.90 20.15 -3.38
C ILE A 115 -0.93 19.76 -4.51
N LEU A 116 -0.46 18.52 -4.52
CA LEU A 116 0.39 17.99 -5.58
C LEU A 116 -0.31 18.06 -6.94
N ASP A 117 -1.56 17.63 -7.03
CA ASP A 117 -2.35 17.69 -8.28
C ASP A 117 -2.47 19.13 -8.80
N ARG A 118 -2.71 20.10 -7.90
CA ARG A 118 -2.72 21.52 -8.26
C ARG A 118 -1.37 21.99 -8.77
N ALA A 119 -0.28 21.57 -8.14
CA ALA A 119 1.08 21.92 -8.59
C ALA A 119 1.39 21.33 -9.96
N LEU A 120 1.03 20.07 -10.21
CA LEU A 120 1.19 19.42 -11.52
C LEU A 120 0.38 20.15 -12.60
N LYS A 121 -0.84 20.58 -12.28
CA LYS A 121 -1.68 21.38 -13.19
C LYS A 121 -1.01 22.70 -13.59
N THR A 122 -0.23 23.33 -12.72
CA THR A 122 0.51 24.55 -13.10
C THR A 122 1.60 24.31 -14.13
N LEU A 123 2.16 23.11 -14.22
CA LEU A 123 3.19 22.76 -15.20
C LEU A 123 2.61 22.47 -16.59
N GLU A 124 1.29 22.28 -16.72
CA GLU A 124 0.64 22.00 -18.01
C GLU A 124 0.75 23.16 -19.01
N VAL A 125 1.06 24.38 -18.54
CA VAL A 125 1.29 25.54 -19.42
C VAL A 125 2.62 25.48 -20.16
N LEU A 126 3.55 24.62 -19.73
CA LEU A 126 4.87 24.47 -20.33
C LEU A 126 4.85 23.38 -21.42
N PRO A 127 5.75 23.46 -22.41
CA PRO A 127 5.97 22.36 -23.35
C PRO A 127 6.34 21.06 -22.63
N GLU A 128 6.05 19.93 -23.26
CA GLU A 128 6.20 18.59 -22.66
C GLU A 128 7.60 18.33 -22.10
N GLU A 129 8.65 18.70 -22.83
CA GLU A 129 10.05 18.51 -22.41
C GLU A 129 10.37 19.27 -21.12
N TYR A 130 9.88 20.50 -20.99
CA TYR A 130 10.06 21.31 -19.78
C TYR A 130 9.28 20.72 -18.61
N ARG A 131 8.04 20.27 -18.86
CA ARG A 131 7.22 19.60 -17.85
C ARG A 131 7.87 18.32 -17.34
N ASP A 132 8.40 17.48 -18.22
CA ASP A 132 9.14 16.24 -17.85
C ASP A 132 10.35 16.57 -16.98
N PHE A 133 11.19 17.53 -17.40
CA PHE A 133 12.37 17.93 -16.64
C PHE A 133 12.02 18.40 -15.22
N TYR A 134 11.02 19.28 -15.09
CA TYR A 134 10.60 19.79 -13.78
C TYR A 134 9.89 18.73 -12.93
N ALA A 135 9.13 17.82 -13.54
CA ALA A 135 8.53 16.69 -12.82
C ALA A 135 9.60 15.78 -12.20
N ARG A 136 10.65 15.41 -12.96
CA ARG A 136 11.80 14.64 -12.44
C ARG A 136 12.47 15.35 -11.27
N ARG A 137 12.68 16.67 -11.37
CA ARG A 137 13.27 17.47 -10.29
C ARG A 137 12.40 17.49 -9.03
N MET A 138 11.08 17.50 -9.17
CA MET A 138 10.15 17.41 -8.03
C MET A 138 10.24 16.05 -7.35
N VAL A 139 10.29 14.95 -8.12
CA VAL A 139 10.46 13.59 -7.57
C VAL A 139 11.75 13.49 -6.76
N LEU A 140 12.89 13.96 -7.30
CA LEU A 140 14.17 13.96 -6.59
C LEU A 140 14.11 14.75 -5.27
N ARG A 141 13.42 15.89 -5.27
CA ARG A 141 13.25 16.72 -4.07
C ARG A 141 12.35 16.05 -3.02
N ILE A 142 11.35 15.28 -3.44
CA ILE A 142 10.51 14.48 -2.54
C ILE A 142 11.33 13.36 -1.93
N GLN A 143 12.09 12.63 -2.75
CA GLN A 143 12.97 11.55 -2.28
C GLN A 143 13.97 12.08 -1.25
N ASP A 144 14.69 13.16 -1.55
CA ASP A 144 15.69 13.76 -0.64
C ASP A 144 15.09 14.24 0.69
N LYS A 145 13.92 14.88 0.66
CA LYS A 145 13.36 15.53 1.85
C LYS A 145 12.41 14.68 2.70
N ALA A 146 11.75 13.69 2.10
CA ALA A 146 10.67 12.96 2.75
C ALA A 146 10.93 11.46 2.88
N PHE A 147 11.81 10.86 2.07
CA PHE A 147 12.11 9.44 2.22
C PHE A 147 13.07 9.25 3.39
N SER A 148 12.77 8.26 4.23
CA SER A 148 13.62 7.90 5.36
C SER A 148 14.73 6.94 4.93
N SER A 149 15.96 7.23 5.35
CA SER A 149 17.14 6.37 5.18
C SER A 149 17.32 5.34 6.30
N ASN A 150 16.48 5.34 7.34
CA ASN A 150 16.80 4.69 8.63
C ASN A 150 16.38 3.22 8.79
N TYR A 151 16.10 2.48 7.72
CA TYR A 151 15.78 1.05 7.83
C TYR A 151 16.30 0.32 6.57
N GLU A 152 17.55 -0.14 6.65
CA GLU A 152 18.04 -1.34 5.96
C GLU A 152 17.93 -2.53 6.92
#